data_AF-A0A6G2Q1H0-F1
#
_entry.id   AF-A0A6G2Q1H0-F1
#
_cell.length_a   1.000
_cell.length_b   1.000
_cell.length_c   1.000
_cell.angle_alpha   90.00
_cell.angle_beta   90.00
_cell.angle_gamma   90.00
#
_symmetry.space_group_name_H-M   'P 1'
#
loop_
_entity.id
_entity.type
_entity.pdbx_description
1 polymer ?
#
loop_
_entity_poly.entity_id
_entity_poly.type
_entity_poly.pdbx_seq_one_letter_code
_entity_poly.pdbx_strand_id
1 'polypeptide(L)'
;MSALFDALVASRSPLPPAEECERLRVAHGLTPDEAAAALEVRTAPVSGREAVKKTTELRGPEREAYARLLNKLDEPAASTPPARAPAAVR
;
A
#
# COMPACT_ATOMS: atom_id res chain seq x y z
N MET A 1 16.69 17.35 -4.39
CA MET A 1 15.38 18.05 -4.29
C MET A 1 14.22 17.12 -3.92
N SER A 2 14.34 15.79 -4.01
CA SER A 2 13.22 14.85 -3.74
C SER A 2 12.80 14.69 -2.27
N ALA A 3 13.73 14.55 -1.32
CA ALA A 3 13.37 14.16 0.06
C ALA A 3 12.39 15.11 0.78
N LEU A 4 12.45 16.42 0.51
CA LEU A 4 11.52 17.39 1.09
C LEU A 4 10.13 17.31 0.44
N PHE A 5 10.09 17.03 -0.86
CA PHE A 5 8.86 16.85 -1.62
C PHE A 5 8.16 15.55 -1.21
N ASP A 6 8.90 14.45 -1.09
CA ASP A 6 8.39 13.15 -0.64
C ASP A 6 7.81 13.27 0.79
N ALA A 7 8.47 14.02 1.68
CA ALA A 7 7.95 14.30 3.02
C ALA A 7 6.63 15.11 2.99
N LEU A 8 6.51 16.08 2.09
CA LEU A 8 5.28 16.87 1.91
C LEU A 8 4.14 16.02 1.35
N VAL A 9 4.42 15.18 0.35
CA VAL A 9 3.44 14.27 -0.25
C VAL A 9 2.98 13.23 0.78
N ALA A 10 3.90 12.64 1.55
CA ALA A 10 3.58 11.69 2.62
C ALA A 10 2.71 12.30 3.74
N SER A 11 2.86 13.60 4.01
CA SER A 11 2.02 14.36 4.96
C SER A 11 0.59 14.58 4.44
N ARG A 12 0.43 14.69 3.12
CA ARG A 12 -0.85 14.95 2.44
C ARG A 12 -1.58 13.69 1.98
N SER A 13 -0.87 12.56 1.87
CA SER A 13 -1.47 11.29 1.49
C SER A 13 -2.29 10.74 2.66
N PRO A 14 -3.63 10.61 2.54
CA PRO A 14 -4.46 10.08 3.60
C PRO A 14 -4.10 8.60 3.77
N LEU A 15 -3.48 8.27 4.91
CA LEU A 15 -3.31 6.88 5.26
C LEU A 15 -4.56 6.39 5.98
N PRO A 16 -5.10 5.22 5.61
CA PRO A 16 -6.16 4.59 6.38
C PRO A 16 -5.74 4.34 7.84
N PRO A 17 -6.71 4.22 8.77
CA PRO A 17 -6.46 3.84 10.16
C PRO A 17 -5.64 2.55 10.29
N ALA A 18 -4.97 2.32 11.41
CA ALA A 18 -4.11 1.16 11.60
C ALA A 18 -4.86 -0.19 11.43
N GLU A 19 -6.05 -0.30 12.02
CA GLU A 19 -6.93 -1.48 11.92
C GLU A 19 -7.40 -1.73 10.47
N GLU A 20 -7.60 -0.66 9.71
CA GLU A 20 -7.96 -0.70 8.29
C GLU A 20 -6.81 -1.24 7.45
N CYS A 21 -5.57 -0.82 7.76
CA CYS A 21 -4.37 -1.32 7.10
C CYS A 21 -4.25 -2.85 7.27
N GLU A 22 -4.42 -3.34 8.50
CA GLU A 22 -4.38 -4.78 8.79
C GLU A 22 -5.49 -5.54 8.05
N ARG A 23 -6.73 -5.02 8.09
CA ARG A 23 -7.86 -5.65 7.42
C ARG A 23 -7.64 -5.79 5.92
N LEU A 24 -7.19 -4.73 5.24
CA LEU A 24 -6.92 -4.76 3.80
C LEU A 24 -5.82 -5.76 3.46
N ARG A 25 -4.75 -5.80 4.26
CA ARG A 25 -3.68 -6.78 4.07
C ARG A 25 -4.20 -8.23 4.20
N VAL A 26 -4.92 -8.52 5.28
CA VAL A 26 -5.46 -9.87 5.56
C VAL A 26 -6.52 -10.28 4.54
N ALA A 27 -7.41 -9.37 4.13
CA ALA A 27 -8.44 -9.63 3.14
C ALA A 27 -7.87 -10.05 1.78
N HIS A 28 -6.66 -9.60 1.45
CA HIS A 28 -5.94 -9.95 0.22
C HIS A 28 -4.91 -11.07 0.40
N GLY A 29 -4.88 -11.73 1.57
CA GLY A 29 -3.99 -12.85 1.85
C GLY A 29 -2.51 -12.46 1.98
N LEU A 30 -2.20 -11.17 2.13
CA LEU A 30 -0.83 -10.70 2.31
C LEU A 30 -0.37 -10.89 3.76
N THR A 31 0.85 -11.34 3.94
CA THR A 31 1.54 -11.34 5.23
C THR A 31 2.29 -10.03 5.47
N PRO A 32 2.62 -9.67 6.73
CA PRO A 32 3.45 -8.50 7.00
C PRO A 32 4.83 -8.57 6.32
N ASP A 33 5.39 -9.77 6.17
CA ASP A 33 6.68 -9.99 5.51
C ASP A 33 6.61 -9.73 4.00
N GLU A 34 5.54 -10.18 3.32
CA GLU A 34 5.34 -9.91 1.89
C GLU A 34 5.12 -8.42 1.61
N ALA A 35 4.36 -7.74 2.47
CA ALA A 35 4.19 -6.29 2.39
C ALA A 35 5.52 -5.56 2.63
N ALA A 36 6.32 -6.01 3.61
CA ALA A 36 7.64 -5.42 3.88
C ALA A 36 8.61 -5.65 2.73
N ALA A 37 8.61 -6.84 2.13
CA ALA A 37 9.43 -7.19 0.97
C ALA A 37 9.06 -6.33 -0.25
N ALA A 38 7.76 -6.11 -0.51
CA ALA A 38 7.29 -5.25 -1.60
C ALA A 38 7.68 -3.78 -1.43
N LEU A 39 7.92 -3.36 -0.18
CA LEU A 39 8.33 -2.00 0.17
C LEU A 39 9.85 -1.87 0.41
N GLU A 40 10.61 -2.97 0.31
CA GLU A 40 12.04 -3.04 0.65
C GLU A 40 12.37 -2.56 2.08
N VAL A 41 11.43 -2.77 3.03
CA VAL A 41 11.59 -2.40 4.44
C VAL A 41 11.68 -3.65 5.34
N ARG A 42 11.99 -3.43 6.62
CA ARG A 42 11.88 -4.49 7.64
C ARG A 42 10.41 -4.75 7.97
N THR A 43 10.08 -5.98 8.37
CA THR A 43 8.73 -6.38 8.79
C THR A 43 8.20 -5.60 10.00
N ALA A 44 9.07 -5.29 10.97
CA ALA A 44 8.68 -4.64 12.22
C ALA A 44 7.96 -3.28 12.02
N PRO A 45 8.41 -2.39 11.11
CA PRO A 45 7.67 -1.19 10.71
C PRO A 45 6.24 -1.41 10.19
N VAL A 46 6.01 -2.47 9.40
CA VAL A 46 4.66 -2.80 8.88
C VAL A 46 3.77 -3.25 10.02
N SER A 47 4.23 -4.20 10.84
CA SER A 47 3.48 -4.65 12.01
C SER A 47 3.27 -3.55 13.06
N GLY A 48 4.23 -2.64 13.22
CA GLY A 48 4.11 -1.48 14.11
C GLY A 48 3.03 -0.49 13.66
N ARG A 49 2.93 -0.28 12.34
CA ARG A 49 1.91 0.58 11.71
C ARG A 49 0.50 0.01 11.90
N GLU A 50 0.33 -1.31 11.76
CA GLU A 50 -0.95 -2.00 11.90
C GLU A 50 -1.41 -2.12 13.37
N ALA A 51 -0.47 -2.26 14.31
CA ALA A 51 -0.78 -2.45 15.73
C ALA A 51 -1.03 -1.16 16.55
N VAL A 52 -1.21 0.01 15.92
CA VAL A 52 -1.31 1.33 16.60
C VAL A 52 -0.07 1.62 17.50
N LYS A 53 1.09 1.02 17.21
CA LYS A 53 2.31 1.20 18.04
C LYS A 53 3.14 2.37 17.51
N LYS A 54 3.18 3.48 18.27
CA LYS A 54 3.94 4.71 17.95
C LYS A 54 5.47 4.52 17.82
N THR A 55 6.02 3.40 18.34
CA THR A 55 7.47 3.18 18.44
C THR A 55 8.14 2.78 17.13
N THR A 56 7.41 2.30 16.13
CA THR A 56 7.98 1.95 14.82
C THR A 56 6.96 2.23 13.73
N GLU A 57 6.92 3.47 13.27
CA GLU A 57 6.03 3.91 12.21
C GLU A 57 6.83 4.07 10.91
N LEU A 58 6.24 3.67 9.78
CA LEU A 58 6.76 4.00 8.45
C LEU A 58 6.89 5.52 8.29
N ARG A 59 8.01 5.98 7.71
CA ARG A 59 8.32 7.41 7.56
C ARG A 59 8.54 7.78 6.10
N GLY A 60 8.22 9.04 5.77
CA GLY A 60 8.46 9.64 4.46
C GLY A 60 8.05 8.74 3.29
N PRO A 61 9.00 8.30 2.44
CA PRO A 61 8.69 7.54 1.23
C PRO A 61 8.07 6.17 1.50
N GLU A 62 8.44 5.48 2.58
CA GLU A 62 7.92 4.15 2.91
C GLU A 62 6.44 4.23 3.31
N ARG A 63 6.09 5.28 4.06
CA ARG A 63 4.71 5.57 4.44
C ARG A 63 3.85 5.80 3.20
N GLU A 64 4.37 6.59 2.25
CA GLU A 64 3.67 6.86 1.00
C GLU A 64 3.51 5.59 0.14
N ALA A 65 4.56 4.79 0.03
CA ALA A 65 4.53 3.53 -0.70
C ALA A 65 3.51 2.55 -0.11
N TYR A 66 3.44 2.44 1.23
CA TYR A 66 2.41 1.65 1.90
C TYR A 66 0.99 2.20 1.68
N ALA A 67 0.79 3.52 1.70
CA ALA A 67 -0.50 4.13 1.37
C ALA A 67 -0.94 3.77 -0.06
N ARG A 68 -0.01 3.81 -1.03
CA ARG A 68 -0.29 3.43 -2.41
C ARG A 68 -0.63 1.94 -2.54
N LEU A 69 0.06 1.08 -1.80
CA LEU A 69 -0.27 -0.35 -1.72
C LEU A 69 -1.70 -0.55 -1.22
N LEU A 70 -2.04 0.04 -0.07
CA LEU A 70 -3.37 -0.11 0.54
C LEU A 70 -4.49 0.44 -0.35
N ASN A 71 -4.27 1.59 -1.00
CA ASN A 71 -5.23 2.13 -1.96
C ASN A 71 -5.51 1.18 -3.13
N LYS A 72 -4.54 0.34 -3.52
CA LYS A 72 -4.72 -0.67 -4.58
C LYS A 72 -5.43 -1.92 -4.08
N LEU A 73 -5.32 -2.24 -2.79
CA LEU A 73 -6.09 -3.32 -2.17
C LEU A 73 -7.56 -2.92 -1.99
N ASP A 74 -7.82 -1.67 -1.60
CA ASP A 74 -9.18 -1.16 -1.38
C ASP A 74 -9.95 -0.83 -2.68
N GLU A 75 -9.26 -0.80 -3.83
CA GLU A 75 -9.91 -0.52 -5.11
C GLU A 75 -10.90 -1.66 -5.42
N PRO A 76 -12.23 -1.39 -5.43
CA PRO A 76 -13.19 -2.42 -5.79
C PRO A 76 -12.87 -2.86 -7.20
N ALA A 77 -12.91 -4.17 -7.47
CA ALA A 77 -12.60 -4.75 -8.78
C ALA A 77 -13.63 -4.29 -9.85
N ALA A 78 -13.59 -3.03 -10.23
CA ALA A 78 -14.34 -2.46 -11.33
C ALA A 78 -13.56 -2.74 -12.61
N SER A 79 -13.75 -3.96 -13.11
CA SER A 79 -13.74 -4.32 -14.53
C SER A 79 -12.61 -3.70 -15.36
N THR A 80 -11.44 -4.35 -15.39
CA THR A 80 -10.62 -4.35 -16.60
C THR A 80 -11.53 -4.84 -17.73
N PRO A 81 -11.96 -4.03 -18.71
CA PRO A 81 -12.61 -4.60 -19.87
C PRO A 81 -11.58 -5.52 -20.52
N PRO A 82 -11.91 -6.79 -20.80
CA PRO A 82 -10.95 -7.68 -21.46
C PRO A 82 -10.48 -6.95 -22.71
N ALA A 83 -9.16 -6.77 -22.83
CA ALA A 83 -8.54 -6.22 -24.01
C ALA A 83 -9.17 -6.92 -25.22
N ARG A 84 -9.94 -6.17 -26.01
CA ARG A 84 -10.63 -6.67 -27.18
C ARG A 84 -9.54 -7.18 -28.12
N ALA A 85 -9.32 -8.49 -28.10
CA ALA A 85 -8.52 -9.16 -29.12
C ALA A 85 -9.10 -8.74 -30.48
N PRO A 86 -8.29 -8.29 -31.44
CA PRO A 86 -8.81 -8.03 -32.77
C PRO A 86 -9.36 -9.37 -33.27
N ALA A 87 -10.67 -9.39 -33.49
CA ALA A 87 -11.34 -10.51 -34.12
C ALA A 87 -10.63 -10.79 -35.44
N ALA A 88 -10.07 -11.99 -35.55
CA ALA A 88 -9.68 -12.53 -36.83
C ALA A 88 -10.93 -12.56 -37.72
N VAL A 89 -11.04 -11.59 -38.63
CA VAL A 89 -11.92 -11.67 -39.80
C VAL A 89 -11.05 -12.17 -40.94
N ARG A 90 -11.24 -13.46 -41.20
CA ARG A 90 -11.13 -14.23 -42.45
C ARG A 90 -9.96 -13.95 -43.38
#